data_AF-A0A2M8NJR7-F1
#
_entry.id   AF-A0A2M8NJR7-F1
#
_cell.length_a   1.000
_cell.length_b   1.000
_cell.length_c   1.000
_cell.angle_alpha   90.00
_cell.angle_beta   90.00
_cell.angle_gamma   90.00
#
_symmetry.space_group_name_H-M   'P 1'
#
loop_
_entity.id
_entity.type
_entity.pdbx_description
1 polymer ?
#
loop_
_entity_poly.entity_id
_entity_poly.type
_entity_poly.pdbx_seq_one_letter_code
_entity_poly.pdbx_strand_id
1 'polypeptide(L)'
;MRLLLIATAVLLLSVLSVSAQDDAPLPAELTAQMDGLERFTNRARRLDTLEPVARAFPTRDEVRAYLEALYSRDTALQDLTRAELFYKALWMLDPEIDLRQTYLTLLGSQVAGFYDTETRLMNVIPTFGDGGSRLNLTEQIIFVHEFVHALQDQHFGLDALIEGAGDNLDARLARVSLVEGDATAVMNLYTTQVSAVAPNAALQLLAEGLLAGNLFLPPDIPPILARELGFPYENGLVFVLQIWRDGGWERVDAAYSAPPTTTEQILHPEKYLA
;
A
#
# COMPACT_ATOMS: atom_id res chain seq x y z
N MET A 1 0.03 -15.70 19.96
CA MET A 1 -1.33 -15.35 19.51
C MET A 1 -1.18 -14.08 18.69
N ARG A 2 -1.15 -14.19 17.36
CA ARG A 2 -1.05 -13.07 16.42
C ARG A 2 -2.40 -12.98 15.72
N LEU A 3 -3.26 -12.08 16.16
CA LEU A 3 -4.52 -11.73 15.49
C LEU A 3 -4.31 -10.32 14.95
N LEU A 4 -4.19 -10.22 13.63
CA LEU A 4 -3.88 -8.99 12.91
C LEU A 4 -5.02 -8.79 11.93
N LEU A 5 -5.82 -7.75 12.17
CA LEU A 5 -6.90 -7.36 11.28
C LEU A 5 -6.34 -7.07 9.88
N ILE A 6 -6.72 -7.98 9.01
CA ILE A 6 -7.17 -7.84 7.63
C ILE A 6 -7.52 -6.41 7.25
N ALA A 7 -6.97 -6.02 6.09
CA ALA A 7 -7.37 -4.90 5.26
C ALA A 7 -6.96 -3.52 5.74
N THR A 8 -5.65 -3.30 5.68
CA THR A 8 -5.22 -2.25 4.76
C THR A 8 -4.13 -2.79 3.87
N ALA A 9 -4.07 -2.31 2.62
CA ALA A 9 -3.10 -2.77 1.65
C ALA A 9 -1.68 -2.23 1.93
N VAL A 10 -1.25 -2.23 3.20
CA VAL A 10 0.16 -2.49 3.51
C VAL A 10 0.26 -4.01 3.57
N LEU A 11 0.85 -4.63 2.56
CA LEU A 11 1.17 -6.06 2.56
C LEU A 11 2.30 -6.37 3.57
N LEU A 12 2.03 -6.19 4.88
CA LEU A 12 2.84 -6.71 5.99
C LEU A 12 2.56 -8.20 6.13
N LEU A 13 2.99 -9.02 5.16
CA LEU A 13 2.53 -10.40 5.04
C LEU A 13 3.66 -11.36 4.70
N SER A 14 3.70 -12.40 5.54
CA SER A 14 4.69 -13.46 5.73
C SER A 14 4.60 -14.69 4.81
N VAL A 15 5.72 -15.42 4.72
CA VAL A 15 5.97 -16.79 4.21
C VAL A 15 5.20 -17.20 2.96
N LEU A 16 5.73 -16.80 1.80
CA LEU A 16 6.03 -17.65 0.64
C LEU A 16 6.66 -16.72 -0.39
N SER A 17 7.94 -16.92 -0.68
CA SER A 17 8.58 -16.22 -1.80
C SER A 17 7.75 -16.51 -3.04
N VAL A 18 7.17 -15.47 -3.64
CA VAL A 18 6.73 -15.63 -5.01
C VAL A 18 8.00 -15.84 -5.81
N SER A 19 8.19 -17.06 -6.29
CA SER A 19 9.31 -17.39 -7.16
C SER A 19 9.25 -16.44 -8.33
N ALA A 20 10.31 -15.67 -8.55
CA ALA A 20 10.38 -14.75 -9.66
C ALA A 20 10.25 -15.51 -10.98
N GLN A 21 9.62 -14.86 -11.97
CA GLN A 21 9.84 -15.11 -13.39
C GLN A 21 11.36 -15.25 -13.62
N ASP A 22 11.79 -16.25 -14.43
CA ASP A 22 13.19 -16.67 -14.67
C ASP A 22 14.27 -15.59 -14.43
N ASP A 23 15.43 -15.99 -13.89
CA ASP A 23 16.68 -15.21 -13.64
C ASP A 23 17.26 -14.45 -14.86
N ALA A 24 16.50 -14.31 -15.95
CA ALA A 24 16.82 -13.48 -17.08
C ALA A 24 17.09 -12.03 -16.60
N PRO A 25 18.24 -11.45 -16.96
CA PRO A 25 18.56 -10.09 -16.56
C PRO A 25 17.52 -9.12 -17.13
N LEU A 26 17.00 -8.26 -16.26
CA LEU A 26 16.05 -7.21 -16.66
C LEU A 26 16.63 -6.31 -17.76
N PRO A 27 15.80 -5.77 -18.66
CA PRO A 27 16.24 -4.79 -19.63
C PRO A 27 16.96 -3.61 -18.95
N ALA A 28 18.13 -3.22 -19.45
CA ALA A 28 18.93 -2.14 -18.85
C ALA A 28 18.16 -0.81 -18.74
N GLU A 29 17.25 -0.55 -19.69
CA GLU A 29 16.37 0.61 -19.68
C GLU A 29 15.39 0.58 -18.50
N LEU A 30 14.80 -0.58 -18.22
CA LEU A 30 13.88 -0.77 -17.10
C LEU A 30 14.60 -0.55 -15.77
N THR A 31 15.79 -1.14 -15.62
CA THR A 31 16.65 -0.94 -14.45
C THR A 31 16.98 0.53 -14.24
N ALA A 32 17.44 1.23 -15.28
CA ALA A 32 17.77 2.65 -15.20
C ALA A 32 16.56 3.54 -14.86
N GLN A 33 15.36 3.18 -15.35
CA GLN A 33 14.12 3.87 -15.00
C GLN A 33 13.79 3.68 -13.52
N MET A 34 13.81 2.44 -13.02
CA MET A 34 13.56 2.15 -11.61
C MET A 34 14.55 2.87 -10.70
N ASP A 35 15.85 2.85 -11.01
CA ASP A 35 16.86 3.58 -10.23
C ASP A 35 16.60 5.11 -10.25
N GLY A 36 16.02 5.62 -11.33
CA GLY A 36 15.56 7.01 -11.43
C GLY A 36 14.41 7.33 -10.47
N LEU A 37 13.45 6.41 -10.36
CA LEU A 37 12.31 6.51 -9.42
C LEU A 37 12.80 6.44 -7.99
N GLU A 38 13.69 5.50 -7.65
CA GLU A 38 14.29 5.41 -6.31
C GLU A 38 14.95 6.72 -5.92
N ARG A 39 15.87 7.23 -6.77
CA ARG A 39 16.52 8.54 -6.53
C ARG A 39 15.51 9.68 -6.38
N PHE A 40 14.39 9.65 -7.11
CA PHE A 40 13.32 10.63 -6.90
C PHE A 40 12.72 10.47 -5.51
N THR A 41 12.32 9.25 -5.13
CA THR A 41 11.67 8.95 -3.85
C THR A 41 12.56 9.34 -2.67
N ASN A 42 13.85 8.99 -2.69
CA ASN A 42 14.80 9.39 -1.65
C ASN A 42 14.83 10.92 -1.47
N ARG A 43 14.92 11.69 -2.57
CA ARG A 43 14.94 13.16 -2.51
C ARG A 43 13.60 13.74 -2.05
N ALA A 44 12.49 13.19 -2.54
CA ALA A 44 11.14 13.67 -2.22
C ALA A 44 10.82 13.46 -0.74
N ARG A 45 11.13 12.27 -0.21
CA ARG A 45 10.86 11.88 1.17
C ARG A 45 11.95 12.29 2.17
N ARG A 46 13.14 12.65 1.67
CA ARG A 46 14.35 12.94 2.45
C ARG A 46 14.81 11.78 3.33
N LEU A 47 14.67 10.55 2.83
CA LEU A 47 15.21 9.35 3.46
C LEU A 47 16.19 8.70 2.48
N ASP A 48 17.39 8.39 2.94
CA ASP A 48 18.38 7.64 2.16
C ASP A 48 18.09 6.14 2.22
N THR A 49 18.46 5.42 1.19
CA THR A 49 18.40 3.95 1.19
C THR A 49 19.56 3.42 2.02
N LEU A 50 19.27 2.75 3.13
CA LEU A 50 20.27 2.21 4.06
C LEU A 50 20.86 0.89 3.54
N GLU A 51 20.00 0.05 2.96
CA GLU A 51 20.37 -1.23 2.35
C GLU A 51 19.75 -1.36 0.96
N PRO A 52 20.42 -2.01 -0.02
CA PRO A 52 19.82 -2.23 -1.34
C PRO A 52 18.46 -2.92 -1.25
N VAL A 53 17.44 -2.35 -1.90
CA VAL A 53 16.10 -2.94 -1.94
C VAL A 53 16.05 -3.95 -3.09
N ALA A 54 15.90 -5.22 -2.75
CA ALA A 54 15.75 -6.28 -3.75
C ALA A 54 14.35 -6.20 -4.38
N ARG A 55 14.29 -6.42 -5.70
CA ARG A 55 13.07 -6.33 -6.50
C ARG A 55 12.72 -7.71 -7.05
N ALA A 56 11.45 -8.10 -6.92
CA ALA A 56 10.90 -9.32 -7.49
C ALA A 56 9.83 -8.97 -8.53
N PHE A 57 9.67 -9.84 -9.53
CA PHE A 57 8.72 -9.64 -10.64
C PHE A 57 7.76 -10.82 -10.72
N PRO A 58 6.84 -10.96 -9.74
CA PRO A 58 5.89 -12.03 -9.72
C PRO A 58 4.84 -11.88 -10.83
N THR A 59 4.40 -13.00 -11.38
CA THR A 59 3.22 -13.07 -12.24
C THR A 59 1.95 -12.88 -11.42
N ARG A 60 0.86 -12.43 -12.07
CA ARG A 60 -0.44 -12.26 -11.40
C ARG A 60 -0.98 -13.56 -10.81
N ASP A 61 -0.74 -14.70 -11.46
CA ASP A 61 -1.20 -15.99 -10.95
C ASP A 61 -0.42 -16.40 -9.71
N GLU A 62 0.87 -16.08 -9.63
CA GLU A 62 1.64 -16.30 -8.41
C GLU A 62 1.20 -15.36 -7.27
N VAL A 63 0.90 -14.09 -7.57
CA VAL A 63 0.33 -13.16 -6.58
C VAL A 63 -1.03 -13.67 -6.09
N ARG A 64 -1.89 -14.17 -6.98
CA ARG A 64 -3.18 -14.78 -6.59
C ARG A 64 -2.95 -15.99 -5.69
N ALA A 65 -2.09 -16.92 -6.09
CA ALA A 65 -1.77 -18.11 -5.30
C ALA A 65 -1.19 -17.75 -3.92
N TYR A 66 -0.35 -16.73 -3.86
CA TYR A 66 0.19 -16.18 -2.63
C TYR A 66 -0.91 -15.64 -1.71
N LEU A 67 -1.79 -14.79 -2.23
CA LEU A 67 -2.94 -14.24 -1.49
C LEU A 67 -3.88 -15.36 -1.01
N GLU A 68 -4.17 -16.35 -1.86
CA GLU A 68 -4.99 -17.51 -1.49
C GLU A 68 -4.36 -18.32 -0.35
N ALA A 69 -3.06 -18.58 -0.41
CA ALA A 69 -2.34 -19.29 0.65
C ALA A 69 -2.38 -18.51 1.98
N LEU A 70 -2.21 -17.19 1.90
CA LEU A 70 -2.25 -16.31 3.05
C LEU A 70 -3.64 -16.30 3.72
N TYR A 71 -4.70 -16.11 2.94
CA TYR A 71 -6.09 -16.09 3.44
C TYR A 71 -6.66 -17.48 3.74
N SER A 72 -5.87 -18.53 3.55
CA SER A 72 -6.23 -19.90 3.95
C SER A 72 -5.61 -20.32 5.28
N ARG A 73 -4.82 -19.45 5.92
CA ARG A 73 -4.27 -19.70 7.26
C ARG A 73 -5.37 -19.61 8.32
N ASP A 74 -5.34 -20.52 9.29
CA ASP A 74 -6.38 -20.64 10.34
C ASP A 74 -6.66 -19.31 11.06
N THR A 75 -5.62 -18.53 11.36
CA THR A 75 -5.75 -17.23 12.02
C THR A 75 -6.48 -16.22 11.14
N ALA A 76 -6.11 -16.13 9.86
CA ALA A 76 -6.76 -15.23 8.90
C ALA A 76 -8.23 -15.62 8.67
N LEU A 77 -8.53 -16.92 8.61
CA LEU A 77 -9.90 -17.42 8.47
C LEU A 77 -10.77 -17.05 9.69
N GLN A 78 -10.23 -17.18 10.90
CA GLN A 78 -10.94 -16.79 12.13
C GLN A 78 -11.24 -15.29 12.15
N ASP A 79 -10.28 -14.46 11.76
CA ASP A 79 -10.46 -13.00 11.73
C ASP A 79 -11.47 -12.56 10.65
N LEU A 80 -11.38 -13.12 9.44
CA LEU A 80 -12.40 -12.90 8.39
C LEU A 80 -13.79 -13.28 8.87
N THR A 81 -13.93 -14.44 9.51
CA THR A 81 -15.22 -14.93 9.99
C THR A 81 -15.80 -13.99 11.04
N ARG A 82 -14.97 -13.50 11.97
CA ARG A 82 -15.40 -12.54 13.00
C ARG A 82 -15.84 -11.21 12.40
N ALA A 83 -15.05 -10.66 11.48
CA ALA A 83 -15.36 -9.41 10.79
C ALA A 83 -16.67 -9.55 9.98
N GLU A 84 -16.82 -10.64 9.23
CA GLU A 84 -18.03 -10.90 8.44
C GLU A 84 -19.28 -10.98 9.33
N LEU A 85 -19.24 -11.75 10.42
CA LEU A 85 -20.34 -11.84 11.36
C LEU A 85 -20.67 -10.48 11.98
N PHE A 86 -19.66 -9.69 12.32
CA PHE A 86 -19.84 -8.34 12.88
C PHE A 86 -20.51 -7.40 11.87
N TYR A 87 -20.01 -7.32 10.63
CA TYR A 87 -20.59 -6.45 9.61
C TYR A 87 -22.02 -6.87 9.24
N LYS A 88 -22.29 -8.18 9.13
CA LYS A 88 -23.64 -8.69 8.87
C LYS A 88 -24.59 -8.38 10.02
N ALA A 89 -24.15 -8.56 11.27
CA ALA A 89 -24.96 -8.25 12.45
C ALA A 89 -25.32 -6.76 12.57
N LEU A 90 -24.50 -5.87 12.03
CA LEU A 90 -24.73 -4.41 12.01
C LEU A 90 -25.33 -3.91 10.69
N TRP A 91 -25.76 -4.79 9.79
CA TRP A 91 -26.28 -4.44 8.46
C TRP A 91 -25.31 -3.61 7.61
N MET A 92 -24.00 -3.74 7.86
CA MET A 92 -22.94 -3.12 7.07
C MET A 92 -22.54 -3.96 5.86
N LEU A 93 -22.86 -5.25 5.90
CA LEU A 93 -22.60 -6.20 4.82
C LEU A 93 -23.87 -7.03 4.57
N ASP A 94 -24.21 -7.22 3.29
CA ASP A 94 -25.34 -8.08 2.90
C ASP A 94 -25.09 -9.52 3.37
N PRO A 95 -26.10 -10.22 3.96
CA PRO A 95 -25.96 -11.60 4.42
C PRO A 95 -25.45 -12.59 3.37
N GLU A 96 -25.70 -12.34 2.08
CA GLU A 96 -25.30 -13.21 0.97
C GLU A 96 -23.85 -12.99 0.51
N ILE A 97 -23.19 -11.91 0.97
CA ILE A 97 -21.82 -11.62 0.58
C ILE A 97 -20.84 -12.46 1.41
N ASP A 98 -19.98 -13.19 0.71
CA ASP A 98 -18.81 -13.86 1.29
C ASP A 98 -17.65 -12.85 1.38
N LEU A 99 -17.24 -12.51 2.60
CA LEU A 99 -16.22 -11.50 2.83
C LEU A 99 -14.85 -11.96 2.31
N ARG A 100 -14.52 -13.24 2.50
CA ARG A 100 -13.24 -13.82 2.05
C ARG A 100 -13.14 -13.76 0.53
N GLN A 101 -14.18 -14.22 -0.16
CA GLN A 101 -14.19 -14.24 -1.61
C GLN A 101 -14.16 -12.81 -2.18
N THR A 102 -14.81 -11.87 -1.51
CA THR A 102 -14.76 -10.44 -1.87
C THR A 102 -13.33 -9.92 -1.76
N TYR A 103 -12.62 -10.16 -0.65
CA TYR A 103 -11.22 -9.77 -0.51
C TYR A 103 -10.28 -10.44 -1.53
N LEU A 104 -10.42 -11.75 -1.77
CA LEU A 104 -9.60 -12.45 -2.76
C LEU A 104 -9.81 -11.90 -4.17
N THR A 105 -11.06 -11.58 -4.52
CA THR A 105 -11.39 -10.96 -5.82
C THR A 105 -10.79 -9.57 -5.92
N LEU A 106 -10.91 -8.77 -4.86
CA LEU A 106 -10.46 -7.39 -4.84
C LEU A 106 -8.93 -7.25 -4.88
N LEU A 107 -8.23 -8.04 -4.08
CA LEU A 107 -6.78 -8.00 -3.99
C LEU A 107 -6.13 -8.71 -5.18
N GLY A 108 -6.69 -9.84 -5.63
CA GLY A 108 -6.17 -10.56 -6.79
C GLY A 108 -6.33 -9.82 -8.13
N SER A 109 -7.16 -8.77 -8.20
CA SER A 109 -7.37 -7.97 -9.41
C SER A 109 -6.68 -6.61 -9.40
N GLN A 110 -6.38 -6.04 -8.22
CA GLN A 110 -5.90 -4.66 -8.09
C GLN A 110 -4.45 -4.52 -7.62
N VAL A 111 -3.81 -5.59 -7.14
CA VAL A 111 -2.41 -5.50 -6.72
C VAL A 111 -1.53 -5.35 -7.96
N ALA A 112 -0.94 -4.16 -8.11
CA ALA A 112 -0.04 -3.78 -9.20
C ALA A 112 1.42 -3.59 -8.72
N GLY A 113 1.64 -3.73 -7.41
CA GLY A 113 2.93 -3.82 -6.75
C GLY A 113 2.70 -3.94 -5.24
N PHE A 114 3.69 -4.44 -4.50
CA PHE A 114 3.71 -4.40 -3.03
C PHE A 114 5.11 -4.58 -2.45
N TYR A 115 5.42 -3.91 -1.35
CA TYR A 115 6.57 -4.22 -0.50
C TYR A 115 6.18 -5.20 0.62
N ASP A 116 6.99 -6.24 0.81
CA ASP A 116 6.87 -7.21 1.89
C ASP A 116 7.95 -6.93 2.95
N THR A 117 7.53 -6.59 4.17
CA THR A 117 8.41 -6.24 5.29
C THR A 117 9.18 -7.42 5.86
N GLU A 118 8.66 -8.64 5.74
CA GLU A 118 9.29 -9.85 6.26
C GLU A 118 10.42 -10.30 5.33
N THR A 119 10.14 -10.36 4.03
CA THR A 119 11.15 -10.75 3.03
C THR A 119 12.02 -9.59 2.58
N ARG A 120 11.58 -8.34 2.84
CA ARG A 120 12.18 -7.09 2.36
C ARG A 120 12.28 -7.01 0.84
N LEU A 121 11.36 -7.70 0.16
CA LEU A 121 11.27 -7.71 -1.29
C LEU A 121 10.22 -6.70 -1.74
N MET A 122 10.59 -5.88 -2.71
CA MET A 122 9.66 -5.06 -3.44
C MET A 122 9.16 -5.84 -4.67
N ASN A 123 7.92 -6.28 -4.62
CA ASN A 123 7.26 -7.00 -5.70
C ASN A 123 6.67 -5.99 -6.68
N VAL A 124 7.26 -5.89 -7.86
CA VAL A 124 6.76 -5.08 -8.97
C VAL A 124 6.00 -6.02 -9.89
N ILE A 125 4.75 -5.71 -10.22
CA ILE A 125 3.92 -6.55 -11.11
C ILE A 125 3.75 -5.79 -12.42
N PRO A 126 4.66 -5.95 -13.39
CA PRO A 126 4.54 -5.25 -14.65
C PRO A 126 3.33 -5.79 -15.41
N THR A 127 2.55 -4.88 -16.00
CA THR A 127 1.41 -5.21 -16.87
C THR A 127 1.82 -5.52 -18.30
N PHE A 128 3.12 -5.59 -18.60
CA PHE A 128 3.59 -5.96 -19.92
C PHE A 128 3.11 -7.37 -20.28
N GLY A 129 2.43 -7.48 -21.43
CA GLY A 129 2.60 -8.70 -22.22
C GLY A 129 4.09 -8.85 -22.58
N ASP A 130 4.56 -10.08 -22.76
CA ASP A 130 5.96 -10.42 -23.07
C ASP A 130 6.63 -9.37 -24.00
N GLY A 131 7.45 -8.48 -23.45
CA GLY A 131 8.27 -7.54 -24.24
C GLY A 131 8.34 -6.06 -23.84
N GLY A 132 7.77 -5.60 -22.73
CA GLY A 132 7.92 -4.21 -22.31
C GLY A 132 9.30 -3.89 -21.70
N SER A 133 9.94 -2.79 -22.12
CA SER A 133 11.24 -2.33 -21.59
C SER A 133 11.14 -1.21 -20.55
N ARG A 134 9.93 -0.75 -20.19
CA ARG A 134 9.68 0.44 -19.36
C ARG A 134 8.36 0.40 -18.61
N LEU A 135 8.35 0.71 -17.31
CA LEU A 135 7.15 0.97 -16.51
C LEU A 135 6.29 2.07 -17.16
N ASN A 136 4.99 1.80 -17.33
CA ASN A 136 3.99 2.80 -17.68
C ASN A 136 3.78 3.79 -16.51
N LEU A 137 3.03 4.87 -16.72
CA LEU A 137 2.92 5.92 -15.69
C LEU A 137 2.28 5.42 -14.39
N THR A 138 1.23 4.60 -14.47
CA THR A 138 0.58 4.00 -13.30
C THR A 138 1.56 3.15 -12.51
N GLU A 139 2.32 2.30 -13.19
CA GLU A 139 3.33 1.44 -12.56
C GLU A 139 4.46 2.24 -11.92
N GLN A 140 4.87 3.36 -12.52
CA GLN A 140 5.85 4.27 -11.91
C GLN A 140 5.32 4.91 -10.64
N ILE A 141 4.04 5.32 -10.63
CA ILE A 141 3.38 5.91 -9.45
C ILE A 141 3.33 4.89 -8.31
N ILE A 142 2.92 3.65 -8.61
CA ILE A 142 2.89 2.55 -7.64
C ILE A 142 4.30 2.21 -7.15
N PHE A 143 5.28 2.11 -8.05
CA PHE A 143 6.66 1.87 -7.68
C PHE A 143 7.17 2.90 -6.67
N VAL A 144 6.85 4.18 -6.87
CA VAL A 144 7.22 5.24 -5.91
C VAL A 144 6.57 5.01 -4.55
N HIS A 145 5.29 4.63 -4.51
CA HIS A 145 4.58 4.29 -3.26
C HIS A 145 5.25 3.12 -2.54
N GLU A 146 5.47 2.00 -3.23
CA GLU A 146 6.08 0.80 -2.64
C GLU A 146 7.52 1.03 -2.19
N PHE A 147 8.29 1.83 -2.93
CA PHE A 147 9.65 2.16 -2.51
C PHE A 147 9.66 3.03 -1.24
N VAL A 148 8.63 3.84 -0.98
CA VAL A 148 8.51 4.52 0.31
C VAL A 148 8.33 3.52 1.45
N HIS A 149 7.55 2.45 1.27
CA HIS A 149 7.46 1.40 2.29
C HIS A 149 8.82 0.75 2.58
N ALA A 150 9.64 0.50 1.55
CA ALA A 150 11.00 0.02 1.76
C ALA A 150 11.85 1.01 2.59
N LEU A 151 11.76 2.32 2.31
CA LEU A 151 12.45 3.34 3.09
C LEU A 151 11.92 3.42 4.53
N GLN A 152 10.60 3.38 4.72
CA GLN A 152 9.97 3.41 6.03
C GLN A 152 10.39 2.21 6.89
N ASP A 153 10.44 1.02 6.29
CA ASP A 153 10.85 -0.20 6.98
C ASP A 153 12.32 -0.14 7.40
N GLN A 154 13.21 0.30 6.51
CA GLN A 154 14.63 0.47 6.82
C GLN A 154 14.88 1.48 7.94
N HIS A 155 14.13 2.58 8.00
CA HIS A 155 14.35 3.65 8.98
C HIS A 155 13.58 3.47 10.28
N PHE A 156 12.39 2.89 10.24
CA PHE A 156 11.44 2.90 11.36
C PHE A 156 10.99 1.51 11.82
N GLY A 157 11.25 0.45 11.04
CA GLY A 157 10.84 -0.92 11.35
C GLY A 157 9.33 -1.08 11.41
N LEU A 158 8.70 -1.32 10.25
CA LEU A 158 7.23 -1.28 10.14
C LEU A 158 6.55 -2.42 10.93
N ASP A 159 7.13 -3.61 10.94
CA ASP A 159 6.58 -4.74 11.71
C ASP A 159 6.47 -4.39 13.20
N ALA A 160 7.53 -3.85 13.80
CA ALA A 160 7.55 -3.48 15.21
C ALA A 160 6.60 -2.32 15.51
N LEU A 161 6.52 -1.33 14.60
CA LEU A 161 5.58 -0.22 14.70
C LEU A 161 4.13 -0.72 14.78
N ILE A 162 3.76 -1.63 13.88
CA ILE A 162 2.40 -2.16 13.79
C ILE A 162 2.11 -3.16 14.91
N GLU A 163 3.03 -4.06 15.24
CA GLU A 163 2.90 -5.00 16.37
C GLU A 163 2.77 -4.26 17.71
N GLY A 164 3.43 -3.10 17.88
CA GLY A 164 3.37 -2.30 19.11
C GLY A 164 1.99 -1.72 19.45
N ALA A 165 0.99 -1.83 18.57
CA ALA A 165 -0.41 -1.51 18.88
C ALA A 165 -1.12 -2.63 19.68
N GLY A 166 -0.53 -3.82 19.77
CA GLY A 166 -1.12 -4.98 20.42
C GLY A 166 -2.49 -5.34 19.81
N ASP A 167 -3.44 -5.74 20.65
CA ASP A 167 -4.79 -6.13 20.19
C ASP A 167 -5.73 -4.92 19.99
N ASN A 168 -5.24 -3.68 20.15
CA ASN A 168 -6.04 -2.49 19.92
C ASN A 168 -6.15 -2.18 18.42
N LEU A 169 -7.29 -2.54 17.85
CA LEU A 169 -7.59 -2.37 16.42
C LEU A 169 -7.64 -0.90 15.98
N ASP A 170 -8.14 -0.01 16.83
CA ASP A 170 -8.19 1.43 16.54
C ASP A 170 -6.78 2.02 16.48
N ALA A 171 -5.93 1.68 17.47
CA ALA A 171 -4.54 2.07 17.46
C ALA A 171 -3.79 1.49 16.25
N ARG A 172 -4.04 0.23 15.92
CA ARG A 172 -3.42 -0.42 14.75
C ARG A 172 -3.78 0.30 13.46
N LEU A 173 -5.06 0.59 13.23
CA LEU A 173 -5.51 1.33 12.05
C LEU A 173 -4.93 2.74 11.99
N ALA A 174 -4.78 3.41 13.14
CA ALA A 174 -4.11 4.70 13.22
C ALA A 174 -2.65 4.62 12.76
N ARG A 175 -1.90 3.61 13.21
CA ARG A 175 -0.49 3.43 12.79
C ARG A 175 -0.38 3.09 11.31
N VAL A 176 -1.25 2.23 10.78
CA VAL A 176 -1.28 1.94 9.34
C VAL A 176 -1.59 3.21 8.53
N SER A 177 -2.47 4.08 9.03
CA SER A 177 -2.77 5.37 8.39
C SER A 177 -1.59 6.33 8.34
N LEU A 178 -0.70 6.31 9.33
CA LEU A 178 0.56 7.07 9.25
C LEU A 178 1.45 6.52 8.12
N VAL A 179 1.65 5.21 8.07
CA VAL A 179 2.49 4.53 7.06
C VAL A 179 1.99 4.80 5.65
N GLU A 180 0.70 4.57 5.41
CA GLU A 180 0.07 4.73 4.10
C GLU A 180 -0.07 6.19 3.69
N GLY A 181 -0.41 7.07 4.64
CA GLY A 181 -0.48 8.50 4.39
C GLY A 181 0.85 9.09 3.91
N ASP A 182 1.95 8.60 4.47
CA ASP A 182 3.31 9.03 4.12
C ASP A 182 3.70 8.55 2.72
N ALA A 183 3.51 7.27 2.40
CA ALA A 183 3.72 6.75 1.04
C ALA A 183 2.84 7.47 0.01
N THR A 184 1.56 7.69 0.33
CA THR A 184 0.59 8.41 -0.50
C THR A 184 1.00 9.87 -0.73
N ALA A 185 1.62 10.52 0.25
CA ALA A 185 2.10 11.90 0.10
C ALA A 185 3.21 12.00 -0.95
N VAL A 186 4.18 11.09 -0.91
CA VAL A 186 5.28 11.05 -1.89
C VAL A 186 4.79 10.61 -3.27
N MET A 187 3.89 9.65 -3.32
CA MET A 187 3.18 9.25 -4.55
C MET A 187 2.51 10.46 -5.22
N ASN A 188 1.77 11.26 -4.45
CA ASN A 188 1.12 12.47 -4.98
C ASN A 188 2.11 13.54 -5.45
N LEU A 189 3.25 13.70 -4.77
CA LEU A 189 4.32 14.59 -5.21
C LEU A 189 4.87 14.16 -6.58
N TYR A 190 5.10 12.86 -6.78
CA TYR A 190 5.52 12.31 -8.07
C TYR A 190 4.48 12.57 -9.16
N THR A 191 3.22 12.20 -8.90
CA THR A 191 2.11 12.39 -9.85
C THR A 191 1.95 13.86 -10.25
N THR A 192 2.06 14.78 -9.29
CA THR A 192 1.99 16.23 -9.56
C THR A 192 3.15 16.70 -10.43
N GLN A 193 4.38 16.25 -10.13
CA GLN A 193 5.56 16.62 -10.90
C GLN A 193 5.48 16.08 -12.33
N VAL A 194 5.08 14.81 -12.51
CA VAL A 194 4.91 14.22 -13.85
C VAL A 194 3.83 14.96 -14.63
N SER A 195 2.70 15.30 -13.98
CA SER A 195 1.62 16.04 -14.63
C SER A 195 2.06 17.43 -15.11
N ALA A 196 2.98 18.08 -14.37
CA ALA A 196 3.53 19.37 -14.77
C ALA A 196 4.50 19.28 -15.96
N VAL A 197 5.31 18.23 -16.04
CA VAL A 197 6.33 18.07 -17.11
C VAL A 197 5.82 17.34 -18.35
N ALA A 198 4.78 16.51 -18.20
CA ALA A 198 4.20 15.66 -19.24
C ALA A 198 2.67 15.67 -19.18
N PRO A 199 2.01 16.83 -19.40
CA PRO A 199 0.56 16.97 -19.23
C PRO A 199 -0.25 16.05 -20.15
N ASN A 200 0.25 15.76 -21.36
CA ASN A 200 -0.40 14.83 -22.28
C ASN A 200 -0.39 13.38 -21.76
N ALA A 201 0.70 12.95 -21.10
CA ALA A 201 0.77 11.62 -20.51
C ALA A 201 -0.17 11.49 -19.31
N ALA A 202 -0.28 12.54 -18.49
CA ALA A 202 -1.24 12.60 -17.40
C ALA A 202 -2.69 12.57 -17.92
N LEU A 203 -2.99 13.30 -19.00
CA LEU A 203 -4.31 13.26 -19.64
C LEU A 203 -4.63 11.88 -20.22
N GLN A 204 -3.64 11.24 -20.84
CA GLN A 204 -3.80 9.87 -21.35
C GLN A 204 -4.08 8.89 -20.21
N LEU A 205 -3.34 8.97 -19.10
CA LEU A 205 -3.59 8.15 -17.91
C LEU A 205 -5.03 8.34 -17.39
N LEU A 206 -5.49 9.59 -17.30
CA LEU A 206 -6.86 9.89 -16.87
C LEU A 206 -7.88 9.26 -17.83
N ALA A 207 -7.65 9.36 -19.14
CA ALA A 207 -8.52 8.76 -20.16
C ALA A 207 -8.54 7.23 -20.08
N GLU A 208 -7.37 6.59 -19.90
CA GLU A 208 -7.24 5.14 -19.72
C GLU A 208 -7.96 4.68 -18.46
N GLY A 209 -7.79 5.40 -17.34
CA GLY A 209 -8.48 5.12 -16.09
C GLY A 209 -10.01 5.24 -16.22
N LEU A 210 -10.50 6.26 -16.94
CA LEU A 210 -11.94 6.42 -17.23
C LEU A 210 -12.47 5.26 -18.07
N LEU A 211 -11.75 4.88 -19.13
CA LEU A 211 -12.15 3.81 -20.04
C LEU A 211 -12.11 2.43 -19.37
N ALA A 212 -11.12 2.18 -18.52
CA ALA A 212 -10.98 0.94 -17.79
C ALA A 212 -11.93 0.84 -16.58
N GLY A 213 -12.55 1.95 -16.15
CA GLY A 213 -13.35 2.00 -14.93
C GLY A 213 -12.52 1.97 -13.65
N ASN A 214 -11.19 2.12 -13.74
CA ASN A 214 -10.25 1.98 -12.63
C ASN A 214 -10.08 3.25 -11.79
N LEU A 215 -10.71 4.38 -12.18
CA LEU A 215 -10.71 5.61 -11.38
C LEU A 215 -11.63 5.54 -10.17
N PHE A 216 -12.53 4.58 -10.16
CA PHE A 216 -13.50 4.40 -9.09
C PHE A 216 -13.33 2.98 -8.56
N LEU A 217 -13.52 2.82 -7.25
CA LEU A 217 -13.71 1.50 -6.69
C LEU A 217 -14.83 0.79 -7.46
N PRO A 218 -14.66 -0.51 -7.80
CA PRO A 218 -15.71 -1.28 -8.45
C PRO A 218 -17.08 -1.05 -7.80
N PRO A 219 -18.14 -0.83 -8.60
CA PRO A 219 -19.44 -0.37 -8.08
C PRO A 219 -20.08 -1.36 -7.10
N ASP A 220 -19.68 -2.63 -7.17
CA ASP A 220 -20.21 -3.71 -6.34
C ASP A 220 -19.43 -3.92 -5.03
N ILE A 221 -18.42 -3.10 -4.73
CA ILE A 221 -17.70 -3.20 -3.46
C ILE A 221 -18.62 -2.75 -2.32
N PRO A 222 -18.77 -3.57 -1.26
CA PRO A 222 -19.55 -3.18 -0.09
C PRO A 222 -19.00 -1.88 0.52
N PRO A 223 -19.87 -0.90 0.87
CA PRO A 223 -19.42 0.41 1.36
C PRO A 223 -18.49 0.35 2.57
N ILE A 224 -18.68 -0.63 3.46
CA ILE A 224 -17.80 -0.83 4.62
C ILE A 224 -16.37 -1.17 4.18
N LEU A 225 -16.21 -2.03 3.16
CA LEU A 225 -14.89 -2.42 2.66
C LEU A 225 -14.22 -1.28 1.89
N ALA A 226 -15.01 -0.53 1.10
CA ALA A 226 -14.51 0.68 0.46
C ALA A 226 -13.97 1.67 1.50
N ARG A 227 -14.68 1.86 2.61
CA ARG A 227 -14.26 2.76 3.68
C ARG A 227 -13.03 2.25 4.42
N GLU A 228 -12.98 0.98 4.78
CA GLU A 228 -11.84 0.39 5.50
C GLU A 228 -10.56 0.42 4.68
N LEU A 229 -10.65 0.08 3.39
CA LEU A 229 -9.50 0.06 2.50
C LEU A 229 -9.03 1.46 2.14
N GLY A 230 -9.95 2.42 1.95
CA GLY A 230 -9.60 3.79 1.60
C GLY A 230 -9.05 4.61 2.77
N PHE A 231 -9.46 4.31 4.01
CA PHE A 231 -9.19 5.18 5.16
C PHE A 231 -7.69 5.50 5.37
N PRO A 232 -6.77 4.52 5.40
CA PRO A 232 -5.34 4.83 5.61
C PRO A 232 -4.70 5.64 4.49
N TYR A 233 -5.18 5.55 3.25
CA TYR A 233 -4.68 6.37 2.15
C TYR A 233 -5.26 7.78 2.21
N GLU A 234 -6.58 7.90 2.33
CA GLU A 234 -7.28 9.18 2.27
C GLU A 234 -7.08 10.02 3.53
N ASN A 235 -7.43 9.45 4.68
CA ASN A 235 -7.34 10.14 5.96
C ASN A 235 -5.90 10.16 6.48
N GLY A 236 -5.12 9.11 6.21
CA GLY A 236 -3.68 9.11 6.48
C GLY A 236 -2.94 10.19 5.71
N LEU A 237 -3.24 10.41 4.42
CA LEU A 237 -2.63 11.50 3.64
C LEU A 237 -2.94 12.86 4.26
N VAL A 238 -4.19 13.11 4.64
CA VAL A 238 -4.57 14.37 5.30
C VAL A 238 -3.79 14.56 6.60
N PHE A 239 -3.68 13.52 7.41
CA PHE A 239 -2.90 13.51 8.65
C PHE A 239 -1.43 13.84 8.40
N VAL A 240 -0.76 13.11 7.49
CA VAL A 240 0.66 13.33 7.19
C VAL A 240 0.91 14.70 6.59
N LEU A 241 0.06 15.19 5.68
CA LEU A 241 0.19 16.54 5.13
C LEU A 241 0.05 17.61 6.21
N GLN A 242 -0.79 17.40 7.22
CA GLN A 242 -0.95 18.36 8.31
C GLN A 242 0.28 18.38 9.23
N ILE A 243 0.85 17.21 9.55
CA ILE A 243 2.10 17.10 10.31
C ILE A 243 3.29 17.68 9.53
N TRP A 244 3.36 17.39 8.23
CA TRP A 244 4.38 17.93 7.34
C TRP A 244 4.29 19.46 7.22
N ARG A 245 3.08 20.05 7.23
CA ARG A 245 2.91 21.51 7.27
C ARG A 245 3.42 22.13 8.58
N ASP A 246 3.34 21.41 9.69
CA ASP A 246 3.78 21.87 11.01
C ASP A 246 5.30 21.90 11.15
N GLY A 247 6.01 20.88 10.63
CA GLY A 247 7.47 20.79 10.81
C GLY A 247 8.23 20.02 9.74
N GLY A 248 7.67 19.87 8.54
CA GLY A 248 8.29 19.14 7.43
C GLY A 248 8.46 17.65 7.69
N TRP A 249 9.36 17.03 6.93
CA TRP A 249 9.62 15.58 7.04
C TRP A 249 10.18 15.16 8.39
N GLU A 250 10.97 16.00 9.07
CA GLU A 250 11.47 15.72 10.42
C GLU A 250 10.32 15.50 11.43
N ARG A 251 9.22 16.24 11.27
CA ARG A 251 8.02 16.07 12.09
C ARG A 251 7.26 14.79 11.76
N VAL A 252 7.23 14.40 10.48
CA VAL A 252 6.65 13.12 10.04
C VAL A 252 7.49 11.95 10.56
N ASP A 253 8.82 12.03 10.50
CA ASP A 253 9.74 11.02 11.02
C ASP A 253 9.57 10.86 12.54
N ALA A 254 9.42 11.97 13.27
CA ALA A 254 9.13 11.93 14.69
C ALA A 254 7.82 11.19 15.02
N ALA A 255 6.84 11.22 14.12
CA ALA A 255 5.59 10.47 14.30
C ALA A 255 5.78 8.96 14.26
N TYR A 256 6.83 8.42 13.64
CA TYR A 256 7.13 6.98 13.74
C TYR A 256 7.66 6.58 15.12
N SER A 257 8.31 7.50 15.83
CA SER A 257 8.75 7.27 17.22
C SER A 257 7.64 7.49 18.25
N ALA A 258 6.66 8.33 17.92
CA ALA A 258 5.48 8.61 18.74
C ALA A 258 4.21 8.50 17.89
N PRO A 259 3.82 7.28 17.49
CA PRO A 259 2.76 7.11 16.51
C PRO A 259 1.38 7.47 17.05
N PRO A 260 0.43 7.82 16.15
CA PRO A 260 -0.95 8.02 16.55
C PRO A 260 -1.49 6.75 17.20
N THR A 261 -2.24 6.92 18.28
CA THR A 261 -2.76 5.83 19.10
C THR A 261 -4.25 5.59 18.90
N THR A 262 -4.93 6.46 18.14
CA THR A 262 -6.36 6.35 17.82
C THR A 262 -6.65 6.85 16.41
N THR A 263 -7.69 6.32 15.75
CA THR A 263 -8.14 6.89 14.47
C THR A 263 -8.71 8.29 14.61
N GLU A 264 -9.14 8.68 15.81
CA GLU A 264 -9.51 10.07 16.12
C GLU A 264 -8.37 11.04 15.82
N GLN A 265 -7.12 10.67 16.15
CA GLN A 265 -5.95 11.50 15.82
C GLN A 265 -5.68 11.58 14.32
N ILE A 266 -6.02 10.53 13.56
CA ILE A 266 -5.93 10.56 12.09
C ILE A 266 -6.99 11.47 11.50
N LEU A 267 -8.24 11.37 11.99
CA LEU A 267 -9.37 12.20 11.55
C LEU A 267 -9.22 13.67 11.96
N HIS A 268 -8.54 13.91 13.09
CA HIS A 268 -8.36 15.22 13.72
C HIS A 268 -6.87 15.42 14.05
N PRO A 269 -6.01 15.71 13.04
CA PRO A 269 -4.56 15.81 13.25
C PRO A 269 -4.16 16.87 14.29
N GLU A 270 -5.00 17.88 14.53
CA GLU A 270 -4.80 18.86 15.60
C GLU A 270 -4.76 18.24 17.00
N LYS A 271 -5.43 17.11 17.22
CA LYS A 271 -5.39 16.38 18.51
C LYS A 271 -4.11 15.59 18.69
N TYR A 272 -3.44 15.22 17.60
CA TYR A 272 -2.13 14.61 17.63
C TYR A 272 -1.03 15.63 17.87
N LEU A 273 -1.19 16.84 17.32
CA LEU A 273 -0.21 17.93 17.41
C LEU A 273 -0.29 18.74 18.72
N ALA A 274 -1.34 18.55 19.52
CA ALA A 274 -1.63 19.29 20.75
C ALA A 274 -0.71 18.94 21.94
#